data_AF-A0A928K474-F1
#
_entry.id   AF-A0A928K474-F1
#
_cell.length_a   1.000
_cell.length_b   1.000
_cell.length_c   1.000
_cell.angle_alpha   90.00
_cell.angle_beta   90.00
_cell.angle_gamma   90.00
#
_symmetry.space_group_name_H-M   'P 1'
#
loop_
_entity.id
_entity.type
_entity.pdbx_description
1 polymer ?
#
loop_
_entity_poly.entity_id
_entity_poly.type
_entity_poly.pdbx_seq_one_letter_code
_entity_poly.pdbx_strand_id
1 'polypeptide(L)'
;MEQIRKPHNNKYNFIEYKGDTIMAYTGTILVTTDALNDKADNFQNKANEVKGLHDEMLNLIRNLMNSWDSDGAQAYSVKFNNLSTSMDTINRMIMEHVTDLKAMAANYAESETAAVSEIDSLPTATL
;
A
#
# COMPACT_ATOMS: atom_id res chain seq x y z
N MET A 1 -7.40 -0.39 23.15
CA MET A 1 -7.49 -1.77 22.63
C MET A 1 -7.96 -1.66 21.19
N GLU A 2 -7.01 -1.58 20.26
CA GLU A 2 -7.25 -1.42 18.81
C GLU A 2 -8.12 -2.59 18.33
N GLN A 3 -9.33 -2.33 17.83
CA GLN A 3 -10.09 -3.38 17.16
C GLN A 3 -9.42 -3.65 15.83
N ILE A 4 -8.73 -4.79 15.71
CA ILE A 4 -8.23 -5.31 14.45
C ILE A 4 -9.47 -5.59 13.58
N ARG A 5 -9.83 -4.62 12.74
CA ARG A 5 -10.89 -4.73 11.74
C ARG A 5 -10.55 -5.93 10.85
N LYS A 6 -11.25 -7.05 11.04
CA LYS A 6 -11.09 -8.23 10.18
C LYS A 6 -11.38 -7.80 8.73
N PRO A 7 -10.59 -8.26 7.74
CA PRO A 7 -10.91 -7.98 6.35
C PRO A 7 -12.31 -8.54 6.06
N HIS A 8 -13.22 -7.66 5.66
CA HIS A 8 -14.51 -8.05 5.11
C HIS A 8 -14.25 -8.69 3.75
N ASN A 9 -14.06 -10.00 3.72
CA ASN A 9 -14.14 -10.76 2.48
C ASN A 9 -15.60 -10.71 2.02
N ASN A 10 -15.93 -9.78 1.12
CA ASN A 10 -17.23 -9.80 0.46
C ASN A 10 -17.30 -11.04 -0.42
N LYS A 11 -18.09 -12.02 0.02
CA LYS A 11 -18.46 -13.16 -0.81
C LYS A 11 -19.56 -12.69 -1.75
N TYR A 12 -19.19 -12.36 -2.98
CA TYR A 12 -20.15 -12.08 -4.04
C TYR A 12 -20.66 -13.41 -4.61
N ASN A 13 -21.98 -13.57 -4.61
CA ASN A 13 -22.63 -14.73 -5.21
C ASN A 13 -22.89 -14.42 -6.69
N PHE A 14 -22.13 -15.04 -7.58
CA PHE A 14 -22.38 -14.95 -9.02
C PHE A 14 -23.35 -16.09 -9.38
N ILE A 15 -24.57 -15.72 -9.78
CA ILE A 15 -25.61 -16.67 -10.20
C ILE A 15 -25.52 -16.80 -11.73
N GLU A 16 -25.13 -17.97 -12.23
CA GLU A 16 -25.17 -18.30 -13.66
C GLU A 16 -26.28 -19.33 -13.90
N TYR A 17 -27.12 -19.09 -14.92
CA TYR A 17 -28.12 -20.06 -15.37
C TYR A 17 -27.58 -20.83 -16.59
N LYS A 18 -27.41 -22.15 -16.46
CA LYS A 18 -27.10 -23.04 -17.59
C LYS A 18 -28.26 -24.02 -17.78
N GLY A 19 -29.16 -23.70 -18.72
CA GLY A 19 -30.45 -24.40 -18.83
C GLY A 19 -31.29 -24.21 -17.56
N ASP A 20 -31.99 -25.25 -17.12
CA ASP A 20 -32.83 -25.22 -15.89
C ASP A 20 -32.01 -25.33 -14.59
N THR A 21 -30.67 -25.36 -14.68
CA THR A 21 -29.79 -25.55 -13.53
C THR A 21 -29.15 -24.22 -13.11
N ILE A 22 -29.36 -23.85 -11.84
CA ILE A 22 -28.68 -22.73 -11.18
C ILE A 22 -27.28 -23.19 -10.77
N MET A 23 -26.25 -22.61 -11.37
CA MET A 23 -24.86 -22.82 -10.98
C MET A 23 -24.38 -21.57 -10.25
N ALA A 24 -24.14 -21.68 -8.94
CA ALA A 24 -23.53 -20.61 -8.16
C ALA A 24 -22.01 -20.74 -8.21
N TYR A 25 -21.33 -19.80 -8.86
CA TYR A 25 -19.87 -19.68 -8.79
C TYR A 25 -19.49 -18.65 -7.73
N THR A 26 -18.60 -19.01 -6.83
CA THR A 26 -18.08 -18.09 -5.81
C THR A 26 -16.71 -17.58 -6.26
N GLY A 27 -16.67 -16.39 -6.87
CA GLY A 27 -15.43 -15.63 -7.00
C GLY A 27 -15.11 -14.98 -5.66
N THR A 28 -13.98 -15.32 -5.04
CA THR A 28 -13.58 -14.73 -3.75
C THR A 28 -12.46 -13.72 -3.98
N ILE A 29 -12.76 -12.44 -3.87
CA ILE A 29 -11.72 -11.41 -3.72
C ILE A 29 -11.18 -11.53 -2.29
N LEU A 30 -9.96 -12.05 -2.14
CA LEU A 30 -9.33 -12.29 -0.83
C LEU A 30 -8.85 -10.98 -0.16
N VAL A 31 -8.72 -9.89 -0.91
CA VAL A 31 -8.28 -8.58 -0.43
C VAL A 31 -9.08 -7.49 -1.17
N THR A 32 -9.87 -6.71 -0.44
CA THR A 32 -10.67 -5.63 -1.05
C THR A 32 -9.78 -4.47 -1.51
N THR A 33 -10.23 -3.74 -2.54
CA THR A 33 -9.57 -2.52 -3.03
C THR A 33 -9.37 -1.49 -1.90
N ASP A 34 -10.38 -1.32 -1.05
CA ASP A 34 -10.32 -0.48 0.14
C ASP A 34 -9.20 -0.91 1.11
N ALA A 35 -9.06 -2.22 1.36
CA ALA A 35 -8.02 -2.71 2.26
C ALA A 35 -6.61 -2.47 1.71
N LEU A 36 -6.43 -2.57 0.39
CA LEU A 36 -5.16 -2.23 -0.27
C LEU A 36 -4.85 -0.75 -0.13
N ASN A 37 -5.82 0.13 -0.40
CA ASN A 37 -5.67 1.58 -0.28
C ASN A 37 -5.39 2.00 1.17
N ASP A 38 -6.16 1.49 2.13
CA ASP A 38 -5.96 1.77 3.56
C ASP A 38 -4.54 1.39 4.02
N LYS A 39 -4.03 0.24 3.57
CA LYS A 39 -2.66 -0.19 3.90
C LYS A 39 -1.62 0.66 3.19
N ALA A 40 -1.81 0.96 1.91
CA ALA A 40 -0.90 1.84 1.16
C ALA A 40 -0.78 3.21 1.84
N ASP A 41 -1.89 3.81 2.26
CA ASP A 41 -1.89 5.09 2.96
C ASP A 41 -1.23 5.00 4.35
N ASN A 42 -1.40 3.88 5.07
CA ASN A 42 -0.71 3.67 6.33
C ASN A 42 0.82 3.58 6.16
N PHE A 43 1.30 2.83 5.15
CA PHE A 43 2.72 2.74 4.81
C PHE A 43 3.28 4.11 4.41
N GLN A 44 2.54 4.85 3.57
CA GLN A 44 2.90 6.20 3.15
C GLN A 44 3.08 7.15 4.35
N ASN A 45 2.14 7.14 5.28
CA ASN A 45 2.19 8.00 6.46
C ASN A 45 3.39 7.65 7.35
N LYS A 46 3.66 6.36 7.56
CA LYS A 46 4.81 5.92 8.36
C LYS A 46 6.15 6.21 7.68
N ALA A 47 6.24 6.10 6.36
CA ALA A 47 7.42 6.50 5.61
C ALA A 47 7.72 8.00 5.79
N ASN A 48 6.70 8.84 5.69
CA ASN A 48 6.82 10.28 5.90
C ASN A 48 7.25 10.62 7.33
N GLU A 49 6.71 9.95 8.34
CA GLU A 49 7.10 10.11 9.74
C GLU A 49 8.58 9.76 9.96
N VAL A 50 9.01 8.60 9.46
CA VAL A 50 10.42 8.15 9.56
C VAL A 50 11.35 9.12 8.84
N LYS A 51 10.97 9.59 7.65
CA LYS A 51 11.75 10.57 6.90
C LYS A 51 11.88 11.87 7.68
N GLY A 52 10.79 12.36 8.28
CA GLY A 52 10.81 13.58 9.09
C GLY A 52 11.76 13.48 10.29
N LEU A 53 11.70 12.37 11.04
CA LEU A 53 12.61 12.12 12.16
C LEU A 53 14.07 12.06 11.72
N HIS A 54 14.34 11.45 10.56
CA HIS A 54 15.68 11.37 9.99
C HIS A 54 16.21 12.74 9.54
N ASP A 55 15.37 13.57 8.91
CA ASP A 55 15.73 14.94 8.52
C ASP A 55 16.04 15.82 9.76
N GLU A 56 15.27 15.66 10.85
CA GLU A 56 15.55 16.33 12.12
C GLU A 56 16.90 15.90 12.70
N MET A 57 17.19 14.60 12.69
CA MET A 57 18.46 14.03 13.15
C MET A 57 19.66 14.57 12.34
N LEU A 58 19.53 14.69 11.01
CA LEU A 58 20.53 15.34 10.14
C LEU A 58 20.83 16.77 10.57
N ASN A 59 19.78 17.55 10.87
CA ASN A 59 19.94 18.94 11.27
C ASN A 59 20.64 19.06 12.63
N LEU A 60 20.29 18.21 13.60
CA LEU A 60 20.96 18.18 14.90
C LEU A 60 22.47 17.88 14.77
N ILE A 61 22.84 16.92 13.91
CA ILE A 61 24.25 16.56 13.73
C ILE A 61 25.03 17.64 12.98
N ARG A 62 24.44 18.27 11.96
CA ARG A 62 25.06 19.42 11.29
C ARG A 62 25.34 20.56 12.26
N ASN A 63 24.40 20.86 13.16
CA ASN A 63 24.59 21.87 14.18
C ASN A 63 25.68 21.49 15.20
N LEU A 64 25.74 20.20 15.59
CA LEU A 64 26.76 19.70 16.50
C LEU A 64 28.17 19.83 15.91
N MET A 65 28.35 19.47 14.63
CA MET A 65 29.65 19.53 13.95
C MET A 65 30.23 20.95 13.89
N ASN A 66 29.39 21.99 13.80
CA ASN A 66 29.86 23.37 13.82
C ASN A 66 30.53 23.77 15.15
N SER A 67 30.23 23.06 16.25
CA SER A 67 30.79 23.32 17.59
C SER A 67 31.82 22.29 18.03
N TRP A 68 31.97 21.20 17.27
CA TRP A 68 32.81 20.05 17.59
C TRP A 68 33.69 19.72 16.39
N ASP A 69 34.84 20.38 16.29
CA ASP A 69 35.86 20.10 15.27
C ASP A 69 36.94 19.17 15.85
N SER A 70 36.80 17.87 15.61
CA SER A 70 37.84 16.88 15.90
C SER A 70 37.76 15.70 14.93
N ASP A 71 38.81 14.90 14.83
CA ASP A 71 38.84 13.68 14.00
C ASP A 71 37.65 12.73 14.28
N GLY A 72 37.13 12.75 15.51
CA GLY A 72 35.91 12.03 15.89
C GLY A 72 34.65 12.56 15.20
N ALA A 73 34.49 13.89 15.10
CA ALA A 73 33.35 14.52 14.45
C ALA A 73 33.30 14.19 12.95
N GLN A 74 34.45 14.11 12.29
CA GLN A 74 34.53 13.75 10.88
C GLN A 74 34.12 12.29 10.63
N ALA A 75 34.55 11.35 11.48
CA ALA A 75 34.12 9.95 11.39
C ALA A 75 32.62 9.78 11.63
N TYR A 76 32.04 10.55 12.56
CA TYR A 76 30.60 10.58 12.79
C TYR A 76 29.83 11.16 11.59
N SER A 77 30.33 12.23 10.97
CA SER A 77 29.74 12.82 9.77
C SER A 77 29.62 11.81 8.63
N VAL A 78 30.68 11.04 8.36
CA VAL A 78 30.69 10.01 7.31
C VAL A 78 29.65 8.93 7.59
N LYS A 79 29.58 8.40 8.81
CA LYS A 79 28.58 7.39 9.18
C LYS A 79 27.17 7.92 8.99
N PHE A 80 26.94 9.18 9.32
CA PHE A 80 25.62 9.78 9.26
C PHE A 80 25.16 10.09 7.83
N ASN A 81 26.08 10.54 6.97
CA ASN A 81 25.80 10.67 5.54
C ASN A 81 25.46 9.32 4.90
N ASN A 82 26.17 8.24 5.27
CA ASN A 82 25.85 6.89 4.79
C ASN A 82 24.46 6.43 5.24
N LEU A 83 24.12 6.66 6.52
CA LEU A 83 22.79 6.38 7.04
C LEU A 83 21.72 7.17 6.28
N SER A 84 21.98 8.43 5.94
CA SER A 84 21.06 9.23 5.14
C SER A 84 20.77 8.63 3.77
N THR A 85 21.82 8.24 3.05
CA THR A 85 21.66 7.58 1.74
C THR A 85 20.85 6.29 1.85
N SER A 86 21.07 5.51 2.92
CA SER A 86 20.28 4.30 3.17
C SER A 86 18.81 4.61 3.48
N MET A 87 18.53 5.65 4.28
CA MET A 87 17.17 6.06 4.61
C MET A 87 16.42 6.60 3.39
N ASP A 88 17.07 7.39 2.54
CA ASP A 88 16.49 7.86 1.27
C ASP A 88 16.13 6.68 0.36
N THR A 89 16.99 5.66 0.33
CA THR A 89 16.75 4.42 -0.43
C THR A 89 15.54 3.66 0.10
N ILE A 90 15.46 3.45 1.43
CA ILE A 90 14.33 2.76 2.06
C ILE A 90 13.03 3.54 1.83
N ASN A 91 13.05 4.86 2.00
CA ASN A 91 11.88 5.70 1.74
C ASN A 91 11.40 5.53 0.30
N ARG A 92 12.30 5.56 -0.69
CA ARG A 92 11.95 5.31 -2.10
C ARG A 92 11.29 3.94 -2.30
N MET A 93 11.84 2.87 -1.70
CA MET A 93 11.25 1.53 -1.81
C MET A 93 9.85 1.46 -1.19
N ILE A 94 9.62 2.12 -0.05
CA ILE A 94 8.29 2.16 0.55
C ILE A 94 7.31 2.92 -0.36
N MET A 95 7.71 4.05 -0.94
CA MET A 95 6.89 4.81 -1.88
C MET A 95 6.52 3.99 -3.13
N GLU A 96 7.45 3.18 -3.63
CA GLU A 96 7.21 2.25 -4.73
C GLU A 96 6.15 1.21 -4.34
N HIS A 97 6.28 0.56 -3.17
CA HIS A 97 5.25 -0.36 -2.68
C HIS A 97 3.88 0.29 -2.46
N VAL A 98 3.83 1.54 -2.01
CA VAL A 98 2.58 2.31 -1.92
C VAL A 98 1.96 2.47 -3.31
N THR A 99 2.77 2.81 -4.31
CA THR A 99 2.33 2.96 -5.71
C THR A 99 1.80 1.62 -6.25
N ASP A 100 2.51 0.53 -6.01
CA ASP A 100 2.14 -0.81 -6.45
C ASP A 100 0.81 -1.27 -5.84
N LEU A 101 0.61 -1.05 -4.54
CA LEU A 101 -0.65 -1.39 -3.85
C LEU A 101 -1.84 -0.59 -4.40
N LYS A 102 -1.64 0.70 -4.70
CA LYS A 102 -2.68 1.54 -5.31
C LYS A 102 -2.99 1.13 -6.75
N ALA A 103 -1.96 0.78 -7.53
CA ALA A 103 -2.14 0.25 -8.88
C ALA A 103 -2.89 -1.10 -8.87
N MET A 104 -2.56 -1.98 -7.91
CA MET A 104 -3.26 -3.25 -7.72
C MET A 104 -4.74 -3.03 -7.35
N ALA A 105 -5.03 -2.07 -6.48
CA ALA A 105 -6.40 -1.71 -6.14
C ALA A 105 -7.19 -1.19 -7.35
N ALA A 106 -6.58 -0.35 -8.19
CA ALA A 106 -7.21 0.15 -9.41
C ALA A 106 -7.51 -0.98 -10.41
N ASN A 107 -6.54 -1.85 -10.67
CA ASN A 107 -6.70 -2.99 -11.57
C ASN A 107 -7.83 -3.92 -11.12
N TYR A 108 -7.98 -4.13 -9.80
CA TYR A 108 -9.08 -4.92 -9.26
C TYR A 108 -10.45 -4.26 -9.46
N ALA A 109 -10.56 -2.94 -9.24
CA ALA A 109 -11.80 -2.22 -9.47
C ALA A 109 -12.22 -2.24 -10.95
N GLU A 110 -11.27 -2.09 -11.86
CA GLU A 110 -11.52 -2.19 -13.31
C GLU A 110 -11.97 -3.59 -13.71
N SER A 111 -11.26 -4.62 -13.23
CA SER A 111 -11.58 -6.01 -13.53
C SER A 111 -12.96 -6.41 -12.99
N GLU A 112 -13.32 -5.93 -11.80
CA GLU A 112 -14.66 -6.15 -11.22
C GLU A 112 -15.74 -5.44 -12.04
N THR A 113 -15.51 -4.18 -12.43
CA THR A 113 -16.45 -3.42 -13.28
C THR A 113 -16.66 -4.10 -14.64
N ALA A 114 -15.59 -4.59 -15.26
CA ALA A 114 -15.66 -5.32 -16.52
C ALA A 114 -16.46 -6.62 -16.37
N ALA A 115 -16.22 -7.38 -15.29
CA ALA A 115 -16.96 -8.60 -15.00
C ALA A 115 -18.46 -8.34 -14.77
N VAL A 116 -18.81 -7.28 -14.02
CA VAL A 116 -20.21 -6.88 -13.81
C VAL A 116 -20.87 -6.45 -15.12
N SER A 117 -20.18 -5.65 -15.94
CA SER A 117 -20.67 -5.23 -17.25
C SER A 117 -20.89 -6.42 -18.19
N GLU A 118 -20.00 -7.40 -18.18
CA GLU A 118 -20.16 -8.62 -18.97
C GLU A 118 -21.39 -9.41 -18.48
N ILE A 119 -21.58 -9.55 -17.16
CA ILE A 119 -22.74 -10.20 -16.56
C ILE A 119 -24.05 -9.48 -16.92
N ASP A 120 -24.11 -8.16 -16.80
CA ASP A 120 -25.30 -7.36 -17.13
C ASP A 120 -25.64 -7.42 -18.62
N SER A 121 -24.64 -7.66 -19.48
CA SER A 121 -24.83 -7.86 -20.91
C SER A 121 -25.34 -9.26 -21.28
N LEU A 122 -25.28 -10.21 -20.34
CA LEU A 122 -25.90 -11.52 -20.53
C LEU A 122 -27.42 -11.34 -20.54
N PRO A 123 -28.13 -11.79 -21.59
CA PRO A 123 -29.58 -11.65 -21.64
C PRO A 123 -30.22 -12.39 -20.46
N THR A 124 -30.93 -11.66 -19.60
CA THR A 124 -31.83 -12.24 -18.60
C THR A 124 -32.90 -13.04 -19.33
N ALA A 125 -32.76 -14.36 -19.34
CA ALA A 125 -33.78 -15.26 -19.85
C ALA A 125 -35.07 -15.03 -19.05
N THR A 126 -36.06 -14.43 -19.71
CA THR A 126 -37.42 -14.29 -19.20
C THR A 126 -38.07 -15.67 -19.23
N LEU A 127 -38.29 -16.25 -18.05
CA LEU A 127 -39.21 -17.36 -17.83
C LEU A 127 -40.63 -16.81 -17.61
#